data_AF-A0A350ACW2-F1
#
_entry.id   AF-A0A350ACW2-F1
#
_cell.length_a   1.000
_cell.length_b   1.000
_cell.length_c   1.000
_cell.angle_alpha   90.00
_cell.angle_beta   90.00
_cell.angle_gamma   90.00
#
_symmetry.space_group_name_H-M   'P 1'
#
loop_
_entity.id
_entity.type
_entity.pdbx_description
1 polymer ?
#
loop_
_entity_poly.entity_id
_entity_poly.type
_entity_poly.pdbx_seq_one_letter_code
_entity_poly.pdbx_strand_id
1 'polypeptide(L)'
;AGEKAAADAGRLAALTIAASLGHLTEAARRAQSRAPAARLSAERALRPFLDTAYPVPEAVLRPADGTTVCRCEEITAGQIRNWGRKGAMGPNQLKAFGRPGMGPCQGRSCALTLTELLAETHGSSPAEIGLGRIRPPLKPVTLGELASLHEGDTPL
;
A
#
# COMPACT_ATOMS: atom_id res chain seq x y z
N ALA A 1 -6.33 -19.56 1.20
CA ALA A 1 -6.10 -19.39 2.66
C ALA A 1 -5.86 -17.91 2.98
N GLY A 2 -6.92 -17.11 3.09
CA GLY A 2 -6.82 -15.66 3.32
C GLY A 2 -7.75 -15.16 4.41
N GLU A 3 -9.03 -15.57 4.35
CA GLU A 3 -10.06 -15.16 5.30
C GLU A 3 -9.74 -15.55 6.76
N LYS A 4 -9.51 -16.84 7.03
CA LYS A 4 -9.18 -17.33 8.38
C LYS A 4 -7.92 -16.69 8.94
N ALA A 5 -6.88 -16.56 8.10
CA ALA A 5 -5.66 -15.86 8.46
C ALA A 5 -5.91 -14.39 8.83
N ALA A 6 -6.77 -13.68 8.07
CA ALA A 6 -7.13 -12.30 8.39
C ALA A 6 -7.89 -12.19 9.72
N ALA A 7 -8.84 -13.10 9.97
CA ALA A 7 -9.60 -13.12 11.22
C ALA A 7 -8.70 -13.37 12.45
N ASP A 8 -7.78 -14.32 12.37
CA ASP A 8 -6.86 -14.62 13.48
C ASP A 8 -5.79 -13.52 13.66
N ALA A 9 -5.28 -12.92 12.58
CA ALA A 9 -4.41 -11.75 12.66
C ALA A 9 -5.11 -10.56 13.34
N GLY A 10 -6.37 -10.29 12.97
CA GLY A 10 -7.19 -9.26 13.59
C GLY A 10 -7.42 -9.52 15.07
N ARG A 11 -7.69 -10.77 15.46
CA ARG A 11 -7.84 -11.18 16.86
C ARG A 11 -6.56 -10.94 17.66
N LEU A 12 -5.40 -11.29 17.11
CA LEU A 12 -4.10 -11.04 17.77
C LEU A 12 -3.83 -9.54 17.95
N ALA A 13 -4.15 -8.73 16.94
CA ALA A 13 -4.06 -7.27 17.03
C ALA A 13 -4.98 -6.72 18.13
N ALA A 14 -6.23 -7.16 18.18
CA ALA A 14 -7.20 -6.74 19.20
C ALA A 14 -6.76 -7.12 20.62
N LEU A 15 -6.22 -8.33 20.82
CA LEU A 15 -5.67 -8.75 22.12
C LEU A 15 -4.50 -7.86 22.55
N THR A 16 -3.64 -7.48 21.61
CA THR A 16 -2.50 -6.59 21.86
C THR A 16 -2.99 -5.19 22.25
N ILE A 17 -3.98 -4.66 21.53
CA ILE A 17 -4.59 -3.35 21.83
C ILE A 17 -5.28 -3.37 23.20
N ALA A 18 -6.05 -4.41 23.51
CA ALA A 18 -6.72 -4.55 24.81
C ALA A 18 -5.72 -4.59 25.97
N ALA A 19 -4.59 -5.27 25.79
CA ALA A 19 -3.52 -5.28 26.78
C ALA A 19 -2.82 -3.92 26.91
N SER A 20 -2.52 -3.23 25.80
CA SER A 20 -1.90 -1.90 25.84
C SER A 20 -2.79 -0.83 26.47
N LEU A 21 -4.11 -1.00 26.39
CA LEU A 21 -5.10 -0.14 27.03
C LEU A 21 -5.43 -0.55 28.47
N GLY A 22 -4.80 -1.62 29.00
CA GLY A 22 -5.02 -2.08 30.38
C GLY A 22 -6.30 -2.89 30.60
N HIS A 23 -7.06 -3.21 29.55
CA HIS A 23 -8.26 -4.05 29.64
C HIS A 23 -7.95 -5.56 29.73
N LEU A 24 -6.69 -5.93 29.52
CA LEU A 24 -6.23 -7.32 29.60
C LEU A 24 -4.86 -7.38 30.25
N THR A 25 -4.66 -8.32 31.18
CA THR A 25 -3.31 -8.57 31.70
C THR A 25 -2.43 -9.18 30.62
N GLU A 26 -1.13 -8.91 30.68
CA GLU A 26 -0.17 -9.47 29.74
C GLU A 26 -0.14 -11.02 29.80
N ALA A 27 -0.39 -11.60 30.97
CA ALA A 27 -0.55 -13.05 31.12
C ALA A 27 -1.80 -13.57 30.38
N ALA A 28 -2.94 -12.91 30.52
CA ALA A 28 -4.17 -13.26 29.82
C ALA A 28 -4.05 -13.06 28.31
N ARG A 29 -3.40 -11.97 27.85
CA ARG A 29 -3.09 -11.74 26.44
C ARG A 29 -2.31 -12.89 25.85
N ARG A 30 -1.22 -13.31 26.50
CA ARG A 30 -0.41 -14.46 26.05
C ARG A 30 -1.24 -15.73 25.98
N ALA A 31 -2.00 -16.04 27.02
CA ALA A 31 -2.84 -17.24 27.06
C ALA A 31 -3.86 -17.26 25.89
N GLN A 32 -4.58 -16.15 25.70
CA GLN A 32 -5.61 -16.04 24.66
C GLN A 32 -5.03 -15.95 23.24
N SER A 33 -3.78 -15.51 23.08
CA SER A 33 -3.10 -15.42 21.78
C SER A 33 -2.61 -16.77 21.25
N ARG A 34 -2.47 -17.81 22.09
CA ARG A 34 -1.88 -19.11 21.70
C ARG A 34 -2.63 -19.77 20.55
N ALA A 35 -3.95 -19.97 20.70
CA ALA A 35 -4.74 -20.66 19.69
C ALA A 35 -4.85 -19.88 18.36
N PRO A 36 -5.15 -18.56 18.35
CA PRO A 36 -5.13 -17.76 17.13
C PRO A 36 -3.75 -17.72 16.45
N ALA A 37 -2.66 -17.63 17.21
CA ALA A 37 -1.32 -17.65 16.64
C ALA A 37 -0.99 -18.99 15.97
N ALA A 38 -1.34 -20.11 16.61
CA ALA A 38 -1.14 -21.44 16.04
C ALA A 38 -1.94 -21.62 14.74
N ARG A 39 -3.22 -21.23 14.73
CA ARG A 39 -4.05 -21.28 13.52
C ARG A 39 -3.53 -20.37 12.41
N LEU A 40 -3.12 -19.14 12.74
CA LEU A 40 -2.53 -18.21 11.77
C LEU A 40 -1.25 -18.78 11.15
N SER A 41 -0.39 -19.41 11.96
CA SER A 41 0.83 -20.06 11.48
C SER A 41 0.49 -21.20 10.52
N ALA A 42 -0.47 -22.07 10.86
CA ALA A 42 -0.92 -23.16 10.00
C ALA A 42 -1.52 -22.65 8.68
N GLU A 43 -2.39 -21.65 8.71
CA GLU A 43 -2.99 -21.04 7.50
C GLU A 43 -1.92 -20.39 6.59
N ARG A 44 -0.88 -19.78 7.18
CA ARG A 44 0.22 -19.16 6.42
C ARG A 44 1.27 -20.15 5.93
N ALA A 45 1.27 -21.42 6.39
CA ALA A 45 2.28 -22.40 6.02
C ALA A 45 2.33 -22.68 4.51
N LEU A 46 1.20 -22.58 3.82
CA LEU A 46 1.11 -22.75 2.36
C LEU A 46 1.59 -21.52 1.57
N ARG A 47 1.76 -20.36 2.21
CA ARG A 47 2.04 -19.08 1.53
C ARG A 47 3.31 -19.10 0.66
N PRO A 48 4.46 -19.66 1.10
CA PRO A 48 5.66 -19.72 0.27
C PRO A 48 5.46 -20.49 -1.03
N PHE A 49 4.65 -21.57 -1.00
CA PHE A 49 4.30 -22.33 -2.20
C PHE A 49 3.45 -21.48 -3.15
N LEU A 50 2.43 -20.79 -2.64
CA LEU A 50 1.57 -19.95 -3.47
C LEU A 50 2.32 -18.77 -4.09
N ASP A 51 3.18 -18.10 -3.33
CA ASP A 51 3.97 -16.98 -3.84
C ASP A 51 4.93 -17.44 -4.95
N THR A 52 5.44 -18.67 -4.87
CA THR A 52 6.30 -19.28 -5.91
C THR A 52 5.50 -19.77 -7.12
N ALA A 53 4.34 -20.40 -6.88
CA ALA A 53 3.51 -20.99 -7.93
C ALA A 53 2.72 -19.94 -8.73
N TYR A 54 2.39 -18.82 -8.10
CA TYR A 54 1.61 -17.72 -8.68
C TYR A 54 2.33 -16.38 -8.53
N PRO A 55 3.54 -16.23 -9.11
CA PRO A 55 4.26 -14.97 -9.06
C PRO A 55 3.50 -13.91 -9.86
N VAL A 56 3.72 -12.64 -9.53
CA VAL A 56 3.20 -11.54 -10.34
C VAL A 56 3.91 -11.57 -11.70
N PRO A 57 3.19 -11.64 -12.84
CA PRO A 57 3.83 -11.67 -14.14
C PRO A 57 4.64 -10.40 -14.41
N GLU A 58 5.81 -10.55 -15.03
CA GLU A 58 6.69 -9.42 -15.36
C GLU A 58 5.97 -8.33 -16.17
N ALA A 59 5.09 -8.73 -17.09
CA ALA A 59 4.30 -7.80 -17.91
C ALA A 59 3.35 -6.90 -17.08
N VAL A 60 3.01 -7.27 -15.84
CA VAL A 60 2.22 -6.45 -14.91
C VAL A 60 3.10 -5.42 -14.19
N LEU A 61 4.33 -5.81 -13.84
CA LEU A 61 5.27 -4.94 -13.14
C LEU A 61 5.98 -3.98 -14.11
N ARG A 62 6.35 -4.47 -15.28
CA ARG A 62 7.11 -3.76 -16.33
C ARG A 62 6.40 -3.87 -17.68
N PRO A 63 5.22 -3.26 -17.83
CA PRO A 63 4.47 -3.32 -19.07
C PRO A 63 5.17 -2.61 -20.23
N ALA A 64 4.75 -2.90 -21.46
CA ALA A 64 5.24 -2.26 -22.68
C ALA A 64 4.93 -0.76 -22.71
N ASP A 65 5.73 0.03 -23.43
CA ASP A 65 5.68 1.50 -23.40
C ASP A 65 4.32 2.13 -23.70
N GLY A 66 3.53 1.52 -24.60
CA GLY A 66 2.18 2.00 -24.93
C GLY A 66 1.11 1.72 -23.87
N THR A 67 1.45 0.99 -22.81
CA THR A 67 0.49 0.60 -21.77
C THR A 67 0.23 1.75 -20.82
N THR A 68 -1.05 2.11 -20.62
CA THR A 68 -1.45 3.07 -19.59
C THR A 68 -1.22 2.49 -18.19
N VAL A 69 -0.37 3.15 -17.40
CA VAL A 69 -0.04 2.79 -16.03
C VAL A 69 -0.85 3.62 -15.03
N CYS A 70 -0.92 4.94 -15.24
CA CYS A 70 -1.76 5.81 -14.40
C CYS A 70 -3.05 6.15 -15.13
N ARG A 71 -4.11 5.38 -14.90
CA ARG A 71 -5.42 5.61 -15.54
C ARG A 71 -6.01 7.00 -15.25
N CYS A 72 -5.79 7.55 -14.06
CA CYS A 72 -6.39 8.82 -13.67
C CYS A 72 -5.77 10.04 -14.35
N GLU A 73 -4.48 9.94 -14.73
CA GLU A 73 -3.73 11.04 -15.37
C GLU A 73 -3.31 10.63 -16.79
N GLU A 74 -3.83 9.50 -17.29
CA GLU A 74 -3.59 8.95 -18.63
C GLU A 74 -2.11 8.75 -19.00
N ILE A 75 -1.28 8.39 -18.02
CA ILE A 75 0.16 8.24 -18.21
C ILE A 75 0.54 6.80 -18.59
N THR A 76 1.37 6.67 -19.62
CA THR A 76 1.90 5.38 -20.11
C THR A 76 3.23 5.00 -19.47
N ALA A 77 3.58 3.71 -19.57
CA ALA A 77 4.86 3.17 -19.11
C ALA A 77 6.06 3.86 -19.81
N GLY A 78 5.94 4.14 -21.11
CA GLY A 78 6.99 4.81 -21.88
C GLY A 78 7.27 6.23 -21.39
N GLN A 79 6.23 6.98 -21.00
CA GLN A 79 6.40 8.30 -20.40
C GLN A 79 7.14 8.23 -19.06
N ILE A 80 6.82 7.25 -18.22
CA ILE A 80 7.49 7.04 -16.93
C ILE A 80 8.98 6.72 -17.12
N ARG A 81 9.31 5.78 -18.02
CA ARG A 81 10.70 5.44 -18.36
C ARG A 81 11.45 6.66 -18.91
N ASN A 82 10.80 7.44 -19.78
CA ASN A 82 11.38 8.67 -20.32
C ASN A 82 11.68 9.71 -19.23
N TRP A 83 10.79 9.91 -18.26
CA TRP A 83 11.06 10.79 -17.13
C TRP A 83 12.14 10.24 -16.20
N GLY A 84 12.19 8.92 -15.98
CA GLY A 84 13.29 8.26 -15.28
C GLY A 84 14.64 8.59 -15.91
N ARG A 85 14.77 8.40 -17.23
CA ARG A 85 15.99 8.76 -18.00
C ARG A 85 16.34 10.26 -17.94
N LYS A 86 15.34 11.13 -17.76
CA LYS A 86 15.52 12.59 -17.58
C LYS A 86 15.86 12.99 -16.14
N GLY A 87 16.02 12.03 -15.24
CA GLY A 87 16.46 12.27 -13.87
C GLY A 87 15.37 12.19 -12.81
N ALA A 88 14.17 11.66 -13.11
CA ALA A 88 13.19 11.34 -12.07
C ALA A 88 13.66 10.13 -11.26
N MET A 89 14.24 10.37 -10.08
CA MET A 89 14.82 9.34 -9.21
C MET A 89 13.82 8.59 -8.34
N GLY A 90 12.58 9.08 -8.26
CA GLY A 90 11.58 8.49 -7.37
C GLY A 90 10.16 9.02 -7.59
N PRO A 91 9.16 8.45 -6.88
CA PRO A 91 7.75 8.79 -7.07
C PRO A 91 7.41 10.27 -6.89
N ASN A 92 8.09 10.98 -5.98
CA ASN A 92 7.87 12.42 -5.78
C ASN A 92 8.36 13.27 -6.95
N GLN A 93 9.48 12.89 -7.57
CA GLN A 93 9.98 13.60 -8.74
C GLN A 93 9.13 13.28 -9.96
N LEU A 94 8.73 12.02 -10.16
CA LEU A 94 7.77 11.65 -11.21
C LEU A 94 6.51 12.52 -11.20
N LYS A 95 5.93 12.77 -10.01
CA LYS A 95 4.77 13.67 -9.85
C LYS A 95 5.03 15.07 -10.41
N ALA A 96 6.24 15.61 -10.25
CA ALA A 96 6.61 16.91 -10.81
C ALA A 96 6.72 16.90 -12.34
N PHE A 97 7.13 15.77 -12.94
CA PHE A 97 7.26 15.64 -14.40
C PHE A 97 5.91 15.53 -15.12
N GLY A 98 4.97 14.76 -14.56
CA GLY A 98 3.71 14.51 -15.25
C GLY A 98 2.61 13.93 -14.38
N ARG A 99 2.65 14.24 -13.08
CA ARG A 99 1.57 13.99 -12.12
C ARG A 99 1.14 12.52 -11.88
N PRO A 100 1.90 11.46 -12.20
CA PRO A 100 1.44 10.10 -11.94
C PRO A 100 1.17 9.89 -10.45
N GLY A 101 0.00 9.32 -10.16
CA GLY A 101 -0.48 9.10 -8.79
C GLY A 101 -1.12 10.32 -8.12
N MET A 102 -1.35 11.43 -8.83
CA MET A 102 -2.04 12.62 -8.29
C MET A 102 -3.56 12.63 -8.53
N GLY A 103 -4.08 11.70 -9.34
CA GLY A 103 -5.51 11.58 -9.56
C GLY A 103 -6.29 11.12 -8.31
N PRO A 104 -7.63 11.00 -8.37
CA PRO A 104 -8.47 10.67 -7.21
C PRO A 104 -8.16 9.29 -6.58
N CYS A 105 -7.50 8.39 -7.30
CA CYS A 105 -7.03 7.12 -6.76
C CYS A 105 -5.77 7.27 -5.86
N GLN A 106 -5.10 8.43 -5.89
CA GLN A 106 -3.89 8.74 -5.11
C GLN A 106 -2.79 7.68 -5.22
N GLY A 107 -2.59 7.13 -6.43
CA GLY A 107 -1.56 6.15 -6.69
C GLY A 107 -1.89 4.70 -6.31
N ARG A 108 -3.08 4.41 -5.78
CA ARG A 108 -3.47 3.05 -5.36
C ARG A 108 -3.33 1.99 -6.46
N SER A 109 -3.55 2.37 -7.71
CA SER A 109 -3.47 1.45 -8.86
C SER A 109 -2.10 1.44 -9.54
N CYS A 110 -1.35 2.54 -9.50
CA CYS A 110 -0.14 2.70 -10.30
C CYS A 110 1.16 2.67 -9.47
N ALA A 111 1.11 2.90 -8.16
CA ALA A 111 2.31 3.16 -7.34
C ALA A 111 3.39 2.07 -7.46
N LEU A 112 3.00 0.79 -7.41
CA LEU A 112 3.95 -0.33 -7.52
C LEU A 112 4.62 -0.35 -8.90
N THR A 113 3.85 -0.23 -9.98
CA THR A 113 4.36 -0.17 -11.35
C THR A 113 5.25 1.06 -11.57
N LEU A 114 4.93 2.22 -10.98
CA LEU A 114 5.80 3.41 -11.05
C LEU A 114 7.18 3.12 -10.44
N THR A 115 7.20 2.49 -9.26
CA THR A 115 8.43 2.13 -8.57
C THR A 115 9.24 1.09 -9.36
N GLU A 116 8.59 0.06 -9.90
CA GLU A 116 9.23 -0.97 -10.73
C GLU A 116 9.83 -0.40 -12.01
N LEU A 117 9.10 0.49 -12.72
CA LEU A 117 9.60 1.10 -13.95
C LEU A 117 10.78 2.04 -13.70
N LEU A 118 10.80 2.74 -12.56
CA LEU A 118 11.96 3.53 -12.16
C LEU A 118 13.15 2.65 -11.78
N ALA A 119 12.91 1.58 -11.04
CA ALA A 119 13.94 0.61 -10.66
C ALA A 119 14.58 -0.02 -11.91
N GLU A 120 13.75 -0.43 -12.88
CA GLU A 120 14.18 -0.88 -14.21
C GLU A 120 15.02 0.18 -14.92
N THR A 121 14.55 1.43 -14.95
CA THR A 121 15.23 2.52 -15.67
C THR A 121 16.59 2.87 -15.06
N HIS A 122 16.72 2.77 -13.74
CA HIS A 122 17.93 3.14 -13.00
C HIS A 122 18.86 1.96 -12.70
N GLY A 123 18.46 0.73 -13.03
CA GLY A 123 19.22 -0.48 -12.69
C GLY A 123 19.33 -0.71 -11.18
N SER A 124 18.32 -0.30 -10.41
CA SER A 124 18.27 -0.41 -8.96
C SER A 124 17.12 -1.31 -8.49
N SER A 125 17.02 -1.56 -7.19
CA SER A 125 15.90 -2.30 -6.62
C SER A 125 14.67 -1.41 -6.38
N PRO A 126 13.44 -1.97 -6.45
CA PRO A 126 12.22 -1.26 -6.06
C PRO A 126 12.27 -0.69 -4.63
N ALA A 127 13.00 -1.35 -3.72
CA ALA A 127 13.18 -0.90 -2.34
C ALA A 127 13.99 0.40 -2.24
N GLU A 128 15.01 0.57 -3.09
CA GLU A 128 15.82 1.79 -3.14
C GLU A 128 15.05 2.98 -3.72
N ILE A 129 14.18 2.73 -4.72
CA ILE A 129 13.28 3.76 -5.26
C ILE A 129 12.20 4.15 -4.24
N GLY A 130 11.65 3.15 -3.55
CA GLY A 130 10.61 3.32 -2.55
C GLY A 130 9.25 3.72 -3.11
N LEU A 131 8.30 3.99 -2.21
CA LEU A 131 6.95 4.43 -2.53
C LEU A 131 6.75 5.92 -2.22
N GLY A 132 5.76 6.52 -2.88
CA GLY A 132 5.34 7.88 -2.56
C GLY A 132 4.77 7.99 -1.13
N ARG A 133 4.97 9.14 -0.48
CA ARG A 133 4.38 9.40 0.84
C ARG A 133 2.85 9.43 0.76
N ILE A 134 2.19 8.67 1.63
CA ILE A 134 0.74 8.69 1.83
C ILE A 134 0.39 9.93 2.67
N ARG A 135 -0.64 10.68 2.26
CA ARG A 135 -1.11 11.90 2.94
C ARG A 135 -2.60 11.76 3.25
N PRO A 136 -3.08 12.33 4.37
CA PRO A 136 -4.52 12.47 4.61
C PRO A 136 -5.13 13.50 3.63
N PRO A 137 -6.41 13.34 3.27
CA PRO A 137 -7.29 12.22 3.60
C PRO A 137 -7.00 10.98 2.72
N LEU A 138 -7.13 9.77 3.28
CA LEU A 138 -6.80 8.52 2.56
C LEU A 138 -7.73 8.26 1.35
N LYS A 139 -8.99 8.66 1.48
CA LYS A 139 -9.98 8.72 0.40
C LYS A 139 -10.45 10.17 0.25
N PRO A 140 -10.80 10.61 -0.97
CA PRO A 140 -11.42 11.92 -1.15
C PRO A 140 -12.65 12.05 -0.25
N VAL A 141 -12.73 13.18 0.44
CA VAL A 141 -13.91 13.64 1.18
C VAL A 141 -14.32 14.99 0.59
N THR A 142 -15.60 15.29 0.62
CA THR A 142 -16.13 16.57 0.18
C THR A 142 -15.78 17.67 1.17
N LEU A 143 -15.71 18.91 0.71
CA LEU A 143 -15.53 20.06 1.61
C LEU A 143 -16.70 20.20 2.59
N GLY A 144 -17.91 19.81 2.19
CA GLY A 144 -19.09 19.81 3.06
C GLY A 144 -18.99 18.82 4.22
N GLU A 145 -18.55 17.59 3.96
CA GLU A 145 -18.29 16.60 5.03
C GLU A 145 -17.23 17.11 6.00
N LEU A 146 -16.15 17.71 5.50
CA LEU A 146 -15.10 18.27 6.35
C LEU A 146 -15.61 19.45 7.19
N ALA A 147 -16.42 20.34 6.62
CA ALA A 147 -17.02 21.47 7.32
C ALA A 147 -18.02 21.02 8.40
N SER A 148 -18.78 19.94 8.16
CA SER A 148 -19.75 19.41 9.13
C SER A 148 -19.12 18.86 10.42
N LEU A 149 -17.81 18.55 10.41
CA LEU A 149 -17.09 18.13 11.62
C LEU A 149 -16.96 19.26 12.66
N HIS A 150 -17.20 20.51 12.26
CA HIS A 150 -17.09 21.70 13.11
C HIS A 150 -18.43 22.17 13.70
N GLU A 151 -19.54 21.46 13.49
CA GLU A 151 -20.85 21.84 14.07
C GLU A 151 -20.95 21.50 15.59
N GLY A 152 -19.98 22.00 16.37
CA GLY A 152 -19.95 22.02 17.83
C GLY A 152 -19.08 23.19 18.33
N ASP A 153 -19.51 23.85 19.41
CA ASP A 153 -19.05 25.15 19.94
C ASP A 153 -17.54 25.27 20.30
N THR A 154 -16.62 25.16 19.35
CA THR A 154 -15.21 25.48 19.59
C THR A 154 -14.62 26.25 18.42
N PRO A 155 -14.34 27.56 18.56
CA PRO A 155 -13.73 28.36 17.50
C PRO A 155 -12.34 27.86 17.14
N LEU A 156 -11.95 28.05 15.88
CA LEU A 156 -10.59 27.86 15.37
C LEU A 156 -9.57 28.79 16.04
#